data_AF-A0A7I7XE14-F1
#
_entry.id   AF-A0A7I7XE14-F1
#
_cell.length_a   1.000
_cell.length_b   1.000
_cell.length_c   1.000
_cell.angle_alpha   90.00
_cell.angle_beta   90.00
_cell.angle_gamma   90.00
#
_symmetry.space_group_name_H-M   'P 1'
#
loop_
_entity.id
_entity.type
_entity.pdbx_description
1 polymer ?
#
loop_
_entity_poly.entity_id
_entity_poly.type
_entity_poly.pdbx_seq_one_letter_code
_entity_poly.pdbx_strand_id
1 'polypeptide(L)'
;MPGRTASEALRNYIDPLQAALSCLDGVAKVRLTERVHQVGDTGAWILNGPDGMSLRDFGTLHAQQRFELVATSEEHRAYRPPEKFRISTREYIYKLEMQTGQQIRWHWHPMGNSPERRPHIHPSFNIKAHLPGSRVVLEDIIEGCIELGAKPSCDDWKARLMETGGVHKLYRTWVDDPDERRRRAD
;
A
#
# COMPACT_ATOMS: atom_id res chain seq x y z
N MET A 1 -7.25 -3.30 7.55
CA MET A 1 -8.67 -3.02 7.28
C MET A 1 -9.56 -4.10 7.85
N PRO A 2 -10.44 -3.77 8.79
CA PRO A 2 -11.31 -4.74 9.43
C PRO A 2 -12.56 -5.08 8.59
N GLY A 3 -13.23 -6.17 8.93
CA GLY A 3 -14.50 -6.61 8.34
C GLY A 3 -15.13 -7.75 9.15
N ARG A 4 -16.44 -7.99 8.93
CA ARG A 4 -17.19 -9.06 9.62
C ARG A 4 -16.87 -10.43 9.05
N THR A 5 -16.47 -10.48 7.77
CA THR A 5 -16.00 -11.69 7.07
C THR A 5 -14.63 -11.43 6.44
N ALA A 6 -13.92 -12.51 6.10
CA ALA A 6 -12.66 -12.44 5.34
C ALA A 6 -12.82 -11.65 4.03
N SER A 7 -13.88 -11.92 3.28
CA SER A 7 -14.17 -11.24 2.01
C SER A 7 -14.50 -9.76 2.20
N GLU A 8 -15.20 -9.41 3.28
CA GLU A 8 -15.47 -8.00 3.60
C GLU A 8 -14.19 -7.27 3.99
N ALA A 9 -13.35 -7.85 4.84
CA ALA A 9 -12.06 -7.26 5.20
C ALA A 9 -11.16 -7.05 3.97
N LEU A 10 -11.18 -7.99 3.02
CA LEU A 10 -10.46 -7.86 1.75
C LEU A 10 -11.03 -6.75 0.86
N ARG A 11 -12.35 -6.65 0.71
CA ARG A 11 -12.96 -5.54 -0.04
C ARG A 11 -12.65 -4.19 0.59
N ASN A 12 -12.81 -4.07 1.92
CA ASN A 12 -12.47 -2.86 2.67
C ASN A 12 -10.98 -2.48 2.57
N TYR A 13 -10.11 -3.43 2.17
CA TYR A 13 -8.70 -3.19 1.87
C TYR A 13 -8.47 -2.75 0.42
N ILE A 14 -9.10 -3.41 -0.54
CA ILE A 14 -8.84 -3.19 -1.97
C ILE A 14 -9.61 -1.99 -2.54
N ASP A 15 -10.84 -1.78 -2.10
CA ASP A 15 -11.71 -0.74 -2.66
C ASP A 15 -11.15 0.68 -2.45
N PRO A 16 -10.61 1.05 -1.27
CA PRO A 16 -9.98 2.36 -1.10
C PRO A 16 -8.72 2.53 -1.95
N LEU A 17 -7.92 1.47 -2.16
CA LEU A 17 -6.75 1.53 -3.06
C LEU A 17 -7.19 1.80 -4.51
N GLN A 18 -8.23 1.10 -4.96
CA GLN A 18 -8.78 1.28 -6.31
C GLN A 18 -9.38 2.67 -6.49
N ALA A 19 -10.06 3.21 -5.47
CA ALA A 19 -10.60 4.57 -5.47
C ALA A 19 -9.48 5.62 -5.49
N ALA A 20 -8.42 5.44 -4.69
CA ALA A 20 -7.27 6.33 -4.70
C ALA A 20 -6.60 6.38 -6.08
N LEU A 21 -6.35 5.22 -6.69
CA LEU A 21 -5.75 5.12 -8.02
C LEU A 21 -6.60 5.79 -9.11
N SER A 22 -7.92 5.84 -8.93
CA SER A 22 -8.81 6.53 -9.85
C SER A 22 -8.59 8.03 -9.91
N CYS A 23 -7.83 8.62 -8.97
CA CYS A 23 -7.48 10.05 -8.93
C CYS A 23 -6.39 10.44 -9.94
N LEU A 24 -5.73 9.47 -10.58
CA LEU A 24 -4.73 9.73 -11.63
C LEU A 24 -5.39 9.61 -13.02
N ASP A 25 -4.98 10.46 -13.97
CA ASP A 25 -5.42 10.43 -15.37
C ASP A 25 -4.81 9.22 -16.11
N GLY A 26 -5.38 8.03 -15.88
CA GLY A 26 -5.00 6.77 -16.50
C GLY A 26 -5.96 5.62 -16.17
N VAL A 27 -5.74 4.46 -16.78
CA VAL A 27 -6.55 3.25 -16.50
C VAL A 27 -5.89 2.46 -15.39
N ALA A 28 -6.55 2.35 -14.24
CA ALA A 28 -6.06 1.62 -13.08
C ALA A 28 -6.93 0.42 -12.72
N LYS A 29 -6.30 -0.73 -12.50
CA LYS A 29 -6.93 -1.92 -11.95
C LYS A 29 -6.04 -2.57 -10.91
N VAL A 30 -6.53 -2.62 -9.67
CA VAL A 30 -5.95 -3.48 -8.64
C VAL A 30 -6.32 -4.93 -8.94
N ARG A 31 -5.31 -5.77 -9.23
CA ARG A 31 -5.49 -7.20 -9.53
C ARG A 31 -5.02 -8.02 -8.35
N LEU A 32 -5.92 -8.80 -7.76
CA LEU A 32 -5.54 -9.82 -6.78
C LEU A 32 -4.83 -10.97 -7.52
N THR A 33 -3.63 -11.30 -7.07
CA THR A 33 -2.86 -12.46 -7.59
C THR A 33 -3.09 -13.70 -6.73
N GLU A 34 -3.36 -13.49 -5.44
CA GLU A 34 -3.65 -14.53 -4.45
C GLU A 34 -4.80 -14.06 -3.55
N ARG A 35 -5.72 -14.97 -3.21
CA ARG A 35 -6.89 -14.68 -2.36
C ARG A 35 -6.69 -15.26 -0.97
N VAL A 36 -7.34 -14.62 0.00
CA VAL A 36 -7.34 -15.04 1.41
C VAL A 36 -8.74 -15.45 1.84
N HIS A 37 -8.83 -16.51 2.62
CA HIS A 37 -10.07 -17.11 3.09
C HIS A 37 -10.09 -17.34 4.60
N GLN A 38 -8.94 -17.67 5.20
CA GLN A 38 -8.78 -18.01 6.60
C GLN A 38 -7.67 -17.18 7.26
N VAL A 39 -7.76 -17.00 8.59
CA VAL A 39 -6.73 -16.28 9.34
C VAL A 39 -5.38 -16.99 9.18
N GLY A 40 -4.34 -16.21 8.89
CA GLY A 40 -3.00 -16.69 8.55
C GLY A 40 -2.76 -16.77 7.03
N ASP A 41 -3.80 -16.76 6.20
CA ASP A 41 -3.63 -16.72 4.75
C ASP A 41 -2.93 -15.43 4.33
N THR A 42 -1.93 -15.58 3.46
CA THR A 42 -1.29 -14.47 2.76
C THR A 42 -1.90 -14.28 1.38
N GLY A 43 -2.02 -13.03 0.96
CA GLY A 43 -2.41 -12.68 -0.39
C GLY A 43 -1.57 -11.54 -0.93
N ALA A 44 -1.77 -11.24 -2.21
CA ALA A 44 -1.07 -10.15 -2.88
C ALA A 44 -1.95 -9.50 -3.94
N TRP A 45 -1.64 -8.23 -4.21
CA TRP A 45 -2.19 -7.51 -5.36
C TRP A 45 -1.10 -6.79 -6.13
N ILE A 46 -1.37 -6.57 -7.42
CA ILE A 46 -0.52 -5.79 -8.33
C ILE A 46 -1.37 -4.81 -9.16
N LEU A 47 -0.85 -3.60 -9.36
CA LEU A 47 -1.46 -2.56 -10.19
C LEU A 47 -1.26 -2.90 -11.68
N ASN A 48 -2.35 -3.16 -12.39
CA ASN A 48 -2.39 -3.51 -13.82
C ASN A 48 -1.54 -4.72 -14.26
N GLY A 49 -0.89 -5.43 -13.35
CA GLY A 49 0.05 -6.50 -13.69
C GLY A 49 1.49 -5.97 -13.82
N PRO A 50 2.38 -6.67 -14.53
CA PRO A 50 3.80 -6.28 -14.59
C PRO A 50 4.02 -4.91 -15.24
N ASP A 51 3.12 -4.49 -16.13
CA ASP A 51 3.25 -3.26 -16.92
C ASP A 51 2.97 -1.98 -16.11
N GLY A 52 2.26 -2.08 -14.98
CA GLY A 52 1.87 -0.91 -14.19
C GLY A 52 0.80 -0.02 -14.85
N MET A 53 0.59 1.15 -14.25
CA MET A 53 -0.34 2.16 -14.73
C MET A 53 0.41 3.24 -15.50
N SER A 54 0.12 3.37 -16.79
CA SER A 54 0.62 4.48 -17.59
C SER A 54 -0.06 5.79 -17.18
N LEU A 55 0.74 6.82 -16.97
CA LEU A 55 0.37 8.20 -16.66
C LEU A 55 0.74 9.05 -17.88
N ARG A 56 -0.29 9.60 -18.55
CA ARG A 56 -0.13 10.34 -19.81
C ARG A 56 0.91 11.45 -19.66
N ASP A 57 1.85 11.50 -20.62
CA ASP A 57 2.92 12.51 -20.72
C ASP A 57 3.76 12.68 -19.45
N PHE A 58 3.80 11.65 -18.59
CA PHE A 58 4.46 11.72 -17.30
C PHE A 58 5.33 10.49 -17.00
N GLY A 59 4.78 9.29 -17.08
CA GLY A 59 5.51 8.07 -16.71
C GLY A 59 4.65 6.84 -16.47
N THR A 60 5.16 5.90 -15.69
CA THR A 60 4.46 4.67 -15.29
C THR A 60 4.58 4.48 -13.78
N LEU A 61 3.42 4.30 -13.13
CA LEU A 61 3.34 3.92 -11.72
C LEU A 61 3.19 2.41 -11.62
N HIS A 62 4.12 1.76 -10.94
CA HIS A 62 4.02 0.35 -10.54
C HIS A 62 3.78 0.28 -9.05
N ALA A 63 2.85 -0.59 -8.65
CA ALA A 63 2.58 -0.83 -7.25
C ALA A 63 2.17 -2.28 -7.02
N GLN A 64 2.66 -2.86 -5.94
CA GLN A 64 2.21 -4.14 -5.42
C GLN A 64 2.33 -4.18 -3.91
N GLN A 65 1.52 -5.03 -3.29
CA GLN A 65 1.61 -5.33 -1.87
C GLN A 65 1.40 -6.82 -1.62
N ARG A 66 2.04 -7.30 -0.55
CA ARG A 66 1.64 -8.52 0.13
C ARG A 66 0.90 -8.16 1.41
N PHE A 67 -0.10 -8.96 1.75
CA PHE A 67 -0.93 -8.77 2.92
C PHE A 67 -1.28 -10.12 3.54
N GLU A 68 -1.75 -10.08 4.79
CA GLU A 68 -2.19 -11.25 5.54
C GLU A 68 -3.57 -10.99 6.12
N LEU A 69 -4.42 -12.01 6.11
CA LEU A 69 -5.67 -12.02 6.85
C LEU A 69 -5.40 -12.38 8.31
N VAL A 70 -5.63 -11.45 9.23
CA VAL A 70 -5.43 -11.63 10.67
C VAL A 70 -6.74 -11.49 11.43
N ALA A 71 -6.79 -12.03 12.66
CA ALA A 71 -7.84 -11.68 13.60
C ALA A 71 -7.73 -10.19 14.00
N THR A 72 -8.86 -9.54 14.25
CA THR A 72 -8.90 -8.17 14.80
C THR A 72 -8.47 -8.14 16.27
N SER A 73 -8.20 -6.94 16.81
CA SER A 73 -8.00 -6.77 18.25
C SER A 73 -9.31 -6.98 19.00
N GLU A 74 -9.22 -7.20 20.32
CA GLU A 74 -10.41 -7.36 21.16
C GLU A 74 -11.34 -6.15 21.12
N GLU A 75 -10.79 -4.93 21.10
CA GLU A 75 -11.51 -3.67 20.91
C GLU A 75 -12.36 -3.68 19.63
N HIS A 76 -11.78 -4.07 18.50
CA HIS A 76 -12.51 -4.15 17.22
C HIS A 76 -13.57 -5.27 17.22
N ARG A 77 -13.35 -6.35 17.98
CA ARG A 77 -14.35 -7.41 18.17
C ARG A 77 -15.54 -6.94 19.02
N ALA A 78 -15.37 -5.90 19.83
CA ALA A 78 -16.44 -5.33 20.65
C ALA A 78 -17.42 -4.46 19.85
N TYR A 79 -17.06 -4.01 18.65
CA TYR A 79 -17.98 -3.26 17.77
C TYR A 79 -19.25 -4.05 17.43
N ARG A 80 -20.30 -3.32 17.04
CA ARG A 80 -21.60 -3.87 16.67
C ARG A 80 -22.00 -3.35 15.27
N PRO A 81 -22.02 -4.22 14.24
CA PRO A 81 -21.66 -5.64 14.26
C PRO A 81 -20.15 -5.88 14.49
N PRO A 82 -19.75 -7.04 15.04
CA PRO A 82 -18.35 -7.32 15.35
C PRO A 82 -17.52 -7.49 14.08
N GLU A 83 -16.42 -6.75 14.00
CA GLU A 83 -15.42 -6.94 12.96
C GLU A 83 -14.38 -7.94 13.46
N LYS A 84 -14.40 -9.15 12.90
CA LYS A 84 -13.58 -10.28 13.39
C LYS A 84 -12.27 -10.45 12.62
N PHE A 85 -12.26 -9.98 11.38
CA PHE A 85 -11.17 -10.18 10.43
C PHE A 85 -10.55 -8.86 10.05
N ARG A 86 -9.25 -8.86 9.76
CA ARG A 86 -8.53 -7.69 9.30
C ARG A 86 -7.47 -8.06 8.27
N ILE A 87 -7.34 -7.27 7.22
CA ILE A 87 -6.17 -7.32 6.34
C ILE A 87 -5.05 -6.45 6.92
N SER A 88 -3.86 -7.03 7.05
CA SER A 88 -2.64 -6.36 7.45
C SER A 88 -1.61 -6.42 6.32
N THR A 89 -1.15 -5.26 5.84
CA THR A 89 -0.04 -5.18 4.88
C THR A 89 1.23 -5.76 5.52
N ARG A 90 1.94 -6.60 4.76
CA ARG A 90 3.20 -7.23 5.14
C ARG A 90 4.38 -6.70 4.34
N GLU A 91 4.13 -6.36 3.07
CA GLU A 91 5.16 -5.82 2.19
C GLU A 91 4.52 -4.86 1.18
N TYR A 92 5.31 -3.92 0.69
CA TYR A 92 4.97 -3.14 -0.50
C TYR A 92 6.22 -2.88 -1.35
N ILE A 93 5.99 -2.81 -2.66
CA ILE A 93 6.97 -2.37 -3.65
C ILE A 93 6.25 -1.39 -4.56
N TYR A 94 6.60 -0.11 -4.43
CA TYR A 94 6.10 0.95 -5.29
C TYR A 94 7.24 1.57 -6.07
N LYS A 95 6.97 1.94 -7.32
CA LYS A 95 7.94 2.53 -8.23
C LYS A 95 7.24 3.50 -9.17
N LEU A 96 7.72 4.73 -9.22
CA LEU A 96 7.39 5.67 -10.30
C LEU A 96 8.58 5.73 -11.25
N GLU A 97 8.34 5.44 -12.53
CA GLU A 97 9.29 5.64 -13.63
C GLU A 97 8.82 6.80 -14.49
N MET A 98 9.54 7.92 -14.48
CA MET A 98 9.21 9.10 -15.26
C MET A 98 9.74 8.97 -16.69
N GLN A 99 9.07 9.60 -17.66
CA GLN A 99 9.53 9.64 -19.05
C GLN A 99 10.92 10.28 -19.22
N THR A 100 11.34 11.12 -18.26
CA THR A 100 12.69 11.71 -18.20
C THR A 100 13.80 10.69 -17.88
N GLY A 101 13.44 9.44 -17.56
CA GLY A 101 14.35 8.39 -17.10
C GLY A 101 14.63 8.42 -15.60
N GLN A 102 14.13 9.42 -14.87
CA GLN A 102 14.18 9.45 -13.41
C GLN A 102 13.21 8.42 -12.84
N GLN A 103 13.60 7.81 -11.72
CA GLN A 103 12.74 6.88 -11.01
C GLN A 103 12.87 6.99 -9.50
N ILE A 104 11.79 6.80 -8.79
CA ILE A 104 11.79 6.74 -7.33
C ILE A 104 11.08 5.47 -6.92
N ARG A 105 11.67 4.72 -5.97
CA ARG A 105 11.08 3.48 -5.46
C ARG A 105 10.88 3.57 -3.97
N TRP A 106 9.71 3.16 -3.49
CA TRP A 106 9.38 3.05 -2.08
C TRP A 106 9.14 1.59 -1.76
N HIS A 107 10.01 1.02 -0.93
CA HIS A 107 10.03 -0.40 -0.64
C HIS A 107 9.86 -0.64 0.85
N TRP A 108 9.18 -1.73 1.17
CA TRP A 108 9.19 -2.35 2.49
C TRP A 108 8.92 -3.83 2.30
N HIS A 109 9.94 -4.65 2.50
CA HIS A 109 9.87 -6.10 2.32
C HIS A 109 10.70 -6.80 3.41
N PRO A 110 10.22 -6.78 4.67
CA PRO A 110 10.96 -7.32 5.82
C PRO A 110 11.16 -8.84 5.77
N MET A 111 10.36 -9.56 4.97
CA MET A 111 10.51 -11.01 4.74
C MET A 111 11.37 -11.33 3.52
N GLY A 112 11.86 -10.32 2.80
CA GLY A 112 12.75 -10.48 1.65
C GLY A 112 14.22 -10.70 2.05
N ASN A 113 15.07 -10.91 1.03
CA ASN A 113 16.50 -11.17 1.19
C ASN A 113 17.37 -9.90 1.31
N SER A 114 16.76 -8.71 1.45
CA SER A 114 17.52 -7.46 1.59
C SER A 114 18.06 -7.32 3.03
N PRO A 115 19.28 -6.77 3.21
CA PRO A 115 19.78 -6.42 4.53
C PRO A 115 19.00 -5.27 5.19
N GLU A 116 18.32 -4.42 4.41
CA GLU A 116 17.45 -3.37 4.96
C GLU A 116 16.00 -3.87 5.03
N ARG A 117 15.49 -3.98 6.26
CA ARG A 117 14.14 -4.49 6.55
C ARG A 117 13.15 -3.37 6.89
N ARG A 118 13.64 -2.18 7.21
CA ARG A 118 12.80 -1.01 7.45
C ARG A 118 12.24 -0.48 6.13
N PRO A 119 11.17 0.31 6.16
CA PRO A 119 10.72 1.05 4.99
C PRO A 119 11.86 1.94 4.46
N HIS A 120 12.05 1.95 3.15
CA HIS A 120 13.14 2.72 2.53
C HIS A 120 12.79 3.20 1.13
N ILE A 121 13.57 4.19 0.68
CA ILE A 121 13.48 4.79 -0.64
C ILE A 121 14.75 4.50 -1.43
N HIS A 122 14.60 4.14 -2.69
CA HIS A 122 15.67 4.16 -3.69
C HIS A 122 15.54 5.43 -4.55
N PRO A 123 16.45 6.41 -4.40
CA PRO A 123 16.42 7.63 -5.20
C PRO A 123 16.97 7.41 -6.62
N SER A 124 16.58 8.26 -7.57
CA SER A 124 16.96 8.13 -8.98
C SER A 124 18.47 8.17 -9.21
N PHE A 125 19.19 9.01 -8.45
CA PHE A 125 20.63 9.19 -8.60
C PHE A 125 21.46 8.04 -8.01
N ASN A 126 20.85 7.16 -7.19
CA ASN A 126 21.49 5.94 -6.70
C ASN A 126 20.45 4.89 -6.32
N ILE A 127 20.05 4.08 -7.30
CA ILE A 127 19.02 3.03 -7.12
C ILE A 127 19.45 1.89 -6.20
N LYS A 128 20.72 1.81 -5.81
CA LYS A 128 21.23 0.82 -4.84
C LYS A 128 21.20 1.33 -3.40
N ALA A 129 21.07 2.65 -3.21
CA ALA A 129 20.95 3.23 -1.87
C ALA A 129 19.60 2.87 -1.27
N HIS A 130 19.59 2.51 0.01
CA HIS A 130 18.38 2.25 0.79
C HIS A 130 18.27 3.40 1.81
N LEU A 131 17.52 4.45 1.47
CA LEU A 131 17.33 5.59 2.38
C LEU A 131 16.18 5.25 3.35
N PRO A 132 16.43 5.00 4.64
CA PRO A 132 15.38 4.61 5.57
C PRO A 132 14.34 5.72 5.72
N GLY A 133 13.08 5.34 5.93
CA GLY A 133 11.99 6.25 6.18
C GLY A 133 10.84 5.58 6.92
N SER A 134 9.73 6.29 7.06
CA SER A 134 8.50 5.73 7.62
C SER A 134 7.76 4.88 6.59
N ARG A 135 6.85 4.02 7.07
CA ARG A 135 5.91 3.31 6.20
C ARG A 135 5.05 4.30 5.43
N VAL A 136 4.96 4.13 4.11
CA VAL A 136 4.08 4.91 3.23
C VAL A 136 2.89 4.09 2.77
N VAL A 137 1.72 4.73 2.65
CA VAL A 137 0.54 4.13 2.00
C VAL A 137 0.58 4.45 0.50
N LEU A 138 -0.20 3.73 -0.32
CA LEU A 138 -0.22 3.96 -1.76
C LEU A 138 -0.72 5.38 -2.09
N GLU A 139 -1.64 5.89 -1.29
CA GLU A 139 -2.25 7.21 -1.43
C GLU A 139 -1.21 8.34 -1.33
N ASP A 140 -0.23 8.22 -0.42
CA ASP A 140 0.88 9.17 -0.31
C ASP A 140 1.75 9.15 -1.58
N ILE A 141 1.88 7.99 -2.24
CA ILE A 141 2.60 7.87 -3.52
C ILE A 141 1.81 8.49 -4.66
N ILE A 142 0.49 8.33 -4.66
CA ILE A 142 -0.40 8.93 -5.67
C ILE A 142 -0.37 10.46 -5.55
N GLU A 143 -0.46 10.99 -4.33
CA GLU A 143 -0.27 12.43 -4.07
C GLU A 143 1.11 12.88 -4.56
N GLY A 144 2.17 12.16 -4.23
CA GLY A 144 3.52 12.45 -4.73
C GLY A 144 3.62 12.44 -6.26
N CYS A 145 2.93 11.54 -6.95
CA CYS A 145 2.88 11.54 -8.42
C CYS A 145 2.25 12.83 -8.95
N ILE A 146 1.13 13.27 -8.35
CA ILE A 146 0.43 14.50 -8.76
C ILE A 146 1.28 15.74 -8.48
N GLU A 147 1.88 15.84 -7.30
CA GLU A 147 2.76 16.95 -6.91
C GLU A 147 4.04 17.00 -7.77
N LEU A 148 4.49 15.87 -8.31
CA LEU A 148 5.60 15.80 -9.28
C LEU A 148 5.18 16.17 -10.72
N GLY A 149 3.88 16.32 -11.00
CA GLY A 149 3.36 16.76 -12.29
C GLY A 149 2.48 15.74 -13.03
N ALA A 150 2.17 14.58 -12.44
CA ALA A 150 1.16 13.68 -13.00
C ALA A 150 -0.20 14.38 -13.01
N LYS A 151 -0.95 14.24 -14.10
CA LYS A 151 -2.26 14.87 -14.21
C LYS A 151 -3.29 14.14 -13.32
N PRO A 152 -3.99 14.83 -12.42
CA PRO A 152 -5.13 14.25 -11.71
C PRO A 152 -6.33 14.09 -12.64
N SER A 153 -7.18 13.11 -12.37
CA SER A 153 -8.43 12.86 -13.10
C SER A 153 -9.64 13.61 -12.53
N CYS A 154 -9.50 14.16 -11.32
CA CYS A 154 -10.57 14.83 -10.57
C CYS A 154 -9.98 15.97 -9.72
N ASP A 155 -10.75 17.04 -9.52
CA ASP A 155 -10.28 18.24 -8.81
C ASP A 155 -10.23 18.04 -7.29
N ASP A 156 -11.07 17.14 -6.76
CA ASP A 156 -11.20 16.81 -5.33
C ASP A 156 -10.23 15.71 -4.88
N TRP A 157 -9.19 15.42 -5.68
CA TRP A 157 -8.26 14.32 -5.43
C TRP A 157 -7.63 14.37 -4.04
N LYS A 158 -7.28 15.55 -3.51
CA LYS A 158 -6.70 15.68 -2.15
C LYS A 158 -7.63 15.13 -1.08
N ALA A 159 -8.93 15.44 -1.17
CA ALA A 159 -9.92 14.97 -0.21
C ALA A 159 -10.10 13.44 -0.31
N ARG A 160 -10.15 12.90 -1.53
CA ARG A 160 -10.27 11.45 -1.76
C ARG A 160 -9.06 10.69 -1.22
N LEU A 161 -7.84 11.15 -1.53
CA LEU A 161 -6.62 10.52 -1.04
C LEU A 161 -6.50 10.60 0.49
N MET A 162 -6.94 11.72 1.09
CA MET A 162 -6.99 11.85 2.55
C MET A 162 -7.96 10.83 3.16
N GLU A 163 -9.15 10.65 2.59
CA GLU A 163 -10.15 9.68 3.07
C GLU A 163 -9.65 8.23 2.92
N THR A 164 -9.24 7.83 1.71
CA THR A 164 -8.79 6.46 1.43
C THR A 164 -7.47 6.14 2.14
N GLY A 165 -6.55 7.11 2.22
CA GLY A 165 -5.29 6.96 2.95
C GLY A 165 -5.49 6.95 4.46
N GLY A 166 -6.46 7.72 4.96
CA GLY A 166 -6.81 7.80 6.38
C GLY A 166 -7.17 6.44 6.95
N VAL A 167 -8.00 5.66 6.25
CA VAL A 167 -8.34 4.30 6.68
C VAL A 167 -7.10 3.39 6.67
N HIS A 168 -6.21 3.47 5.68
CA HIS A 168 -5.01 2.64 5.63
C HIS A 168 -4.04 2.99 6.76
N LYS A 169 -3.92 4.28 7.08
CA LYS A 169 -3.11 4.79 8.19
C LYS A 169 -3.71 4.46 9.56
N LEU A 170 -5.03 4.44 9.70
CA LEU A 170 -5.70 4.08 10.96
C LEU A 170 -5.43 2.62 11.34
N TYR A 171 -5.57 1.71 10.37
CA TYR A 171 -5.48 0.26 10.63
C TYR A 171 -4.09 -0.33 10.36
N ARG A 172 -3.10 0.47 9.94
CA ARG A 172 -1.73 -0.01 9.85
C ARG A 172 -1.22 -0.31 11.24
N THR A 173 -0.69 -1.52 11.42
CA THR A 173 0.09 -1.79 12.63
C THR A 173 1.41 -1.06 12.51
N TRP A 174 1.58 -0.01 13.30
CA TRP A 174 2.85 0.71 13.42
C TRP A 174 3.95 -0.24 13.85
N VAL A 175 4.98 -0.29 13.01
CA VAL A 175 6.32 -0.79 13.29
C VAL A 175 7.19 0.06 12.37
N ASP A 176 7.80 1.11 12.91
CA ASP A 176 8.87 1.81 12.17
C ASP A 176 10.11 0.90 12.08
N ASP A 177 10.22 -0.05 13.01
CA ASP A 177 11.15 -1.18 13.01
C ASP A 177 10.37 -2.51 13.13
N PRO A 178 10.50 -3.46 12.16
CA PRO A 178 9.88 -4.79 12.27
C PRO A 178 10.30 -5.57 13.53
N ASP A 179 11.46 -5.26 14.12
CA ASP A 179 11.94 -5.86 15.38
C ASP A 179 11.35 -5.19 16.65
N GLU A 180 10.61 -4.08 16.52
CA GLU A 180 9.98 -3.39 17.66
C GLU A 180 8.96 -4.29 18.39
N ARG A 181 8.31 -5.22 17.68
CA ARG A 181 7.39 -6.18 18.29
C ARG A 181 8.08 -7.23 19.16
N ARG A 182 9.32 -7.60 18.85
CA ARG A 182 10.08 -8.56 19.68
C ARG A 182 10.46 -7.92 21.01
N ARG A 183 10.88 -6.66 20.99
CA ARG A 183 11.31 -5.91 22.19
C ARG A 183 10.19 -5.54 23.16
N ARG A 184 8.92 -5.61 22.75
CA ARG A 184 7.75 -5.36 23.62
C ARG A 184 7.17 -6.63 24.27
N ALA A 185 7.73 -7.79 23.95
CA ALA A 185 7.33 -9.09 24.49
C ALA A 185 8.33 -9.62 25.55
N ASP A 186 9.39 -8.86 25.83
CA ASP A 186 10.36 -9.04 26.91
C ASP A 186 10.12 -7.96 28.00
#